data_AF-A0ABC8JX47-F1
#
_entry.id   AF-A0ABC8JX47-F1
#
_cell.length_a   1.000
_cell.length_b   1.000
_cell.length_c   1.000
_cell.angle_alpha   90.00
_cell.angle_beta   90.00
_cell.angle_gamma   90.00
#
_symmetry.space_group_name_H-M   'P 1'
#
loop_
_entity.id
_entity.type
_entity.pdbx_description
1 polymer ?
#
loop_
_entity_poly.entity_id
_entity_poly.type
_entity_poly.pdbx_seq_one_letter_code
_entity_poly.pdbx_strand_id
1 'polypeptide(L)'
;MASMGVGLRVTSPAALEGSVKINGSIPRLNVTGRVTVPQRSGLIVRAQQSETAPETTRRSMIGLVAAGLAGGSFVQAVLADANPIKIGPPPPPSGGLPGTDNSDQARDLRLKLKDRFYLQPLPPTEAVARAKESAKEIVNVKSLIDKKAWPYVQNDLRSRAAYLRYDLNTIISAKSKDEKKSLKELTGKLFDTINNLDYAAKKKSTADAEKYYSETVATLNDVLAKLG
;
A
#
# COMPACT_ATOMS: atom_id res chain seq x y z
N MET A 1 -52.91 -48.08 -20.87
CA MET A 1 -54.14 -47.26 -20.88
C MET A 1 -53.81 -45.98 -20.11
N ALA A 2 -53.59 -44.87 -20.84
CA ALA A 2 -54.42 -43.65 -20.85
C ALA A 2 -54.32 -42.89 -19.51
N SER A 3 -53.59 -41.77 -19.36
CA SER A 3 -53.63 -40.47 -20.07
C SER A 3 -54.92 -39.67 -19.84
N MET A 4 -54.72 -38.33 -19.81
CA MET A 4 -55.63 -37.19 -19.60
C MET A 4 -55.71 -36.69 -18.14
N GLY A 5 -55.45 -35.43 -17.78
CA GLY A 5 -55.14 -34.22 -18.56
C GLY A 5 -55.85 -32.99 -17.96
N VAL A 6 -55.28 -31.79 -18.21
CA VAL A 6 -55.85 -30.42 -18.07
C VAL A 6 -55.73 -29.76 -16.67
N GLY A 7 -55.24 -28.52 -16.47
CA GLY A 7 -54.66 -27.48 -17.33
C GLY A 7 -54.58 -26.08 -16.65
N LEU A 8 -53.60 -25.25 -17.05
CA LEU A 8 -53.48 -23.75 -17.03
C LEU A 8 -53.43 -22.99 -15.67
N ARG A 9 -52.65 -21.91 -15.38
CA ARG A 9 -51.95 -20.78 -16.08
C ARG A 9 -50.74 -20.34 -15.20
N VAL A 10 -49.49 -20.20 -15.66
CA VAL A 10 -48.79 -19.07 -16.35
C VAL A 10 -48.93 -17.68 -15.70
N THR A 11 -47.82 -17.11 -15.18
CA THR A 11 -47.18 -15.85 -15.64
C THR A 11 -45.75 -15.69 -15.07
N SER A 12 -44.81 -15.27 -15.91
CA SER A 12 -43.44 -14.87 -15.60
C SER A 12 -43.25 -13.41 -16.07
N PRO A 13 -42.41 -12.57 -15.43
CA PRO A 13 -41.90 -11.37 -16.07
C PRO A 13 -40.58 -11.65 -16.81
N ALA A 14 -40.43 -10.91 -17.90
CA ALA A 14 -39.57 -11.17 -19.04
C ALA A 14 -38.09 -10.80 -18.84
N ALA A 15 -37.24 -11.58 -19.50
CA ALA A 15 -35.88 -11.21 -19.88
C ALA A 15 -35.94 -10.23 -21.06
N LEU A 16 -35.20 -9.12 -20.97
CA LEU A 16 -34.93 -8.24 -22.10
C LEU A 16 -33.46 -8.39 -22.50
N GLU A 17 -33.28 -8.97 -23.67
CA GLU A 17 -32.04 -9.15 -24.39
C GLU A 17 -31.61 -7.80 -25.00
N GLY A 18 -30.38 -7.38 -24.72
CA GLY A 18 -29.82 -6.13 -25.24
C GLY A 18 -28.31 -6.27 -25.41
N SER A 19 -27.90 -6.70 -26.60
CA SER A 19 -26.49 -6.82 -26.98
C SER A 19 -25.91 -5.45 -27.34
N VAL A 20 -24.90 -4.99 -26.60
CA VAL A 20 -24.13 -3.79 -26.95
C VAL A 20 -22.69 -4.20 -27.23
N LYS A 21 -22.35 -4.19 -28.52
CA LYS A 21 -20.98 -4.26 -29.02
C LYS A 21 -20.28 -2.93 -28.70
N ILE A 22 -19.22 -2.95 -27.90
CA ILE A 22 -18.40 -1.75 -27.66
C ILE A 22 -17.17 -1.84 -28.56
N ASN A 23 -17.29 -1.24 -29.74
CA ASN A 23 -16.18 -0.90 -30.63
C ASN A 23 -16.05 0.63 -30.62
N GLY A 24 -14.86 1.15 -30.31
CA GLY A 24 -14.46 2.52 -30.62
C GLY A 24 -14.91 3.65 -29.67
N SER A 25 -13.90 4.41 -29.21
CA SER A 25 -13.96 5.82 -28.78
C SER A 25 -14.61 6.20 -27.44
N ILE A 26 -13.73 6.60 -26.53
CA ILE A 26 -14.00 7.24 -25.22
C ILE A 26 -14.62 8.64 -25.44
N PRO A 27 -15.75 9.00 -24.80
CA PRO A 27 -16.08 10.40 -24.59
C PRO A 27 -15.54 10.87 -23.23
N ARG A 28 -14.77 11.96 -23.26
CA ARG A 28 -14.29 12.69 -22.08
C ARG A 28 -15.47 13.37 -21.39
N LEU A 29 -15.70 13.08 -20.11
CA LEU A 29 -16.55 13.89 -19.23
C LEU A 29 -15.69 14.90 -18.47
N ASN A 30 -15.89 16.17 -18.78
CA ASN A 30 -15.29 17.33 -18.13
C ASN A 30 -16.16 17.74 -16.94
N VAL A 31 -15.68 17.51 -15.71
CA VAL A 31 -16.37 17.95 -14.48
C VAL A 31 -15.74 19.27 -14.02
N THR A 32 -16.41 20.37 -14.32
CA THR A 32 -16.16 21.67 -13.67
C THR A 32 -16.99 21.76 -12.40
N GLY A 33 -16.39 21.43 -11.26
CA GLY A 33 -16.96 21.63 -9.92
C GLY A 33 -16.19 22.72 -9.17
N ARG A 34 -16.83 23.87 -8.93
CA ARG A 34 -16.28 25.02 -8.20
C ARG A 34 -16.61 24.85 -6.72
N VAL A 35 -15.60 24.67 -5.87
CA VAL A 35 -15.75 24.61 -4.41
C VAL A 35 -15.87 26.03 -3.87
N THR A 36 -16.96 26.35 -3.16
CA THR A 36 -17.16 27.64 -2.48
C THR A 36 -16.75 27.53 -1.01
N VAL A 37 -15.95 28.49 -0.54
CA VAL A 37 -15.54 28.65 0.87
C VAL A 37 -16.29 29.86 1.44
N PRO A 38 -16.94 29.79 2.62
CA PRO A 38 -17.59 30.97 3.20
C PRO A 38 -16.56 31.97 3.76
N GLN A 39 -16.59 33.21 3.26
CA GLN A 39 -15.84 34.36 3.76
C GLN A 39 -16.40 34.85 5.11
N ARG A 40 -15.53 35.05 6.11
CA ARG A 40 -15.86 35.80 7.33
C ARG A 40 -16.07 37.28 7.01
N SER A 41 -17.18 37.84 7.47
CA SER A 41 -17.48 39.28 7.41
C SER A 41 -16.48 40.08 8.25
N GLY A 42 -15.76 41.01 7.60
CA GLY A 42 -14.92 42.01 8.25
C GLY A 42 -15.68 43.33 8.45
N LEU A 43 -15.58 43.89 9.64
CA LEU A 43 -16.06 45.24 9.98
C LEU A 43 -15.08 46.28 9.39
N ILE A 44 -15.57 47.23 8.59
CA ILE A 44 -14.79 48.33 8.04
C ILE A 44 -15.22 49.63 8.72
N VAL A 45 -14.29 50.31 9.40
CA VAL A 45 -14.49 51.66 9.94
C VAL A 45 -13.74 52.64 9.05
N ARG A 46 -14.47 53.61 8.48
CA ARG A 46 -13.98 54.68 7.61
C ARG A 46 -13.82 55.96 8.44
N ALA A 47 -12.59 56.49 8.54
CA ALA A 47 -12.36 57.82 9.08
C ALA A 47 -12.30 58.83 7.93
N GLN A 48 -13.11 59.88 8.00
CA GLN A 48 -13.16 60.98 7.03
C GLN A 48 -12.63 62.23 7.73
N GLN A 49 -11.55 62.82 7.23
CA GLN A 49 -10.99 64.06 7.72
C GLN A 49 -11.39 65.18 6.77
N SER A 50 -12.25 66.08 7.22
CA SER A 50 -12.58 67.34 6.56
C SER A 50 -11.79 68.47 7.22
N GLU A 51 -11.07 69.25 6.41
CA GLU A 51 -10.43 70.50 6.80
C GLU A 51 -11.48 71.60 6.98
N THR A 52 -11.38 72.37 8.07
CA THR A 52 -11.61 73.82 8.16
C THR A 52 -11.40 74.28 9.60
N ALA A 53 -10.37 75.11 9.80
CA ALA A 53 -10.19 75.95 10.99
C ALA A 53 -11.20 77.13 10.94
N PRO A 54 -11.33 78.00 11.97
CA PRO A 54 -10.66 78.04 13.27
C PRO A 54 -11.65 78.04 14.44
N GLU A 55 -11.23 77.56 15.61
CA GLU A 55 -11.39 78.30 16.88
C GLU A 55 -10.89 77.46 18.06
N THR A 56 -10.34 78.21 19.00
CA THR A 56 -9.51 77.77 20.12
C THR A 56 -10.22 76.77 21.02
N THR A 57 -9.53 75.69 21.44
CA THR A 57 -9.48 75.20 22.83
C THR A 57 -8.82 73.80 22.94
N ARG A 58 -7.79 73.72 23.79
CA ARG A 58 -7.15 72.55 24.43
C ARG A 58 -6.46 71.45 23.61
N ARG A 59 -6.60 71.35 22.28
CA ARG A 59 -5.93 70.28 21.49
C ARG A 59 -4.68 70.69 20.70
N SER A 60 -4.35 71.98 20.64
CA SER A 60 -3.15 72.47 19.94
C SER A 60 -1.84 72.27 20.71
N MET A 61 -1.90 71.90 22.00
CA MET A 61 -0.69 71.74 22.84
C MET A 61 -0.03 70.37 22.77
N ILE A 62 -0.58 69.40 22.03
CA ILE A 62 0.06 68.09 21.84
C ILE A 62 0.91 68.06 20.56
N GLY A 63 0.71 69.01 19.64
CA GLY A 63 1.41 69.07 18.34
C GLY A 63 2.80 69.73 18.36
N LEU A 64 3.27 70.26 19.50
CA LEU A 64 4.51 71.04 19.58
C LEU A 64 5.50 70.55 20.67
N VAL A 65 5.56 69.24 20.90
CA VAL A 65 6.73 68.61 21.55
C VAL A 65 7.26 67.50 20.62
N ALA A 66 7.30 67.80 19.32
CA ALA A 66 7.94 66.99 18.30
C ALA A 66 9.42 67.37 18.07
N ALA A 67 10.05 68.16 18.95
CA ALA A 67 11.38 68.74 18.68
C ALA A 67 12.28 68.92 19.91
N GLY A 68 12.22 68.03 20.91
CA GLY A 68 12.97 68.25 22.14
C GLY A 68 13.21 67.02 22.99
N LEU A 69 13.80 65.96 22.42
CA LEU A 69 14.67 65.02 23.12
C LEU A 69 15.42 64.18 22.08
N ALA A 70 16.37 64.83 21.42
CA ALA A 70 17.54 64.16 20.90
C ALA A 70 18.29 63.58 22.11
N GLY A 71 17.96 62.34 22.47
CA GLY A 71 18.45 61.69 23.67
C GLY A 71 18.41 60.18 23.49
N GLY A 72 19.31 59.69 22.63
CA GLY A 72 19.83 58.32 22.67
C GLY A 72 18.81 57.20 22.84
N SER A 73 17.83 57.07 21.96
CA SER A 73 17.35 55.74 21.62
C SER A 73 17.94 55.39 20.27
N PHE A 74 19.07 54.70 20.32
CA PHE A 74 19.39 53.75 19.27
C PHE A 74 18.20 52.79 19.22
N VAL A 75 17.15 53.11 18.45
CA VAL A 75 16.32 52.09 17.84
C VAL A 75 17.22 51.49 16.78
N GLN A 76 18.19 50.72 17.27
CA GLN A 76 18.87 49.70 16.52
C GLN A 76 17.70 48.94 15.91
N ALA A 77 17.55 49.06 14.59
CA ALA A 77 16.68 48.17 13.85
C ALA A 77 17.13 46.78 14.28
N VAL A 78 16.38 46.17 15.20
CA VAL A 78 16.52 44.76 15.52
C VAL A 78 15.92 44.04 14.31
N LEU A 79 16.62 44.18 13.19
CA LEU A 79 16.85 43.06 12.29
C LEU A 79 17.43 41.99 13.19
N ALA A 80 16.54 41.26 13.85
CA ALA A 80 16.85 39.96 14.39
C ALA A 80 17.24 39.15 13.17
N ASP A 81 18.53 39.16 12.87
CA ASP A 81 19.15 38.24 11.95
C ASP A 81 18.79 36.86 12.51
N ALA A 82 17.80 36.22 11.89
CA ALA A 82 17.24 34.99 12.38
C ALA A 82 18.31 33.92 12.21
N ASN A 83 19.12 33.71 13.25
CA ASN A 83 20.14 32.68 13.26
C ASN A 83 19.48 31.36 12.86
N PRO A 84 19.76 30.82 11.65
CA PRO A 84 19.12 29.62 11.20
C PRO A 84 19.52 28.50 12.14
N ILE A 85 18.55 27.94 12.85
CA ILE A 85 18.77 26.72 13.63
C ILE A 85 19.23 25.68 12.63
N LYS A 86 20.42 25.11 12.84
CA LYS A 86 20.92 24.00 12.03
C LYS A 86 20.06 22.77 12.31
N ILE A 87 18.91 22.70 11.65
CA ILE A 87 18.15 21.47 11.51
C ILE A 87 19.05 20.58 10.65
N GLY A 88 19.51 19.47 11.23
CA GLY A 88 20.34 18.51 10.51
C GLY A 88 19.66 18.09 9.21
N PRO A 89 20.42 17.61 8.20
CA PRO A 89 19.81 17.08 6.99
C PRO A 89 18.78 16.02 7.37
N PRO A 90 17.65 15.92 6.63
CA PRO A 90 16.71 14.83 6.86
C PRO A 90 17.47 13.50 6.79
N PRO A 91 17.08 12.50 7.60
CA PRO A 91 17.72 11.19 7.53
C PRO A 91 17.67 10.69 6.09
N PRO A 92 18.73 10.02 5.61
CA PRO A 92 18.73 9.44 4.29
C PRO A 92 17.47 8.57 4.13
N PRO A 93 16.80 8.62 2.97
CA PRO A 93 15.59 7.85 2.75
C PRO A 93 15.88 6.37 3.02
N SER A 94 15.17 5.82 3.99
CA SER A 94 15.35 4.43 4.43
C SER A 94 14.54 3.51 3.53
N GLY A 95 15.22 2.74 2.69
CA GLY A 95 14.67 1.57 1.99
C GLY A 95 15.65 0.40 2.14
N GLY A 96 15.14 -0.78 2.49
CA GLY A 96 15.95 -1.98 2.74
C GLY A 96 16.83 -2.42 1.54
N LEU A 97 17.63 -3.48 1.75
CA LEU A 97 18.58 -4.07 0.78
C LEU A 97 18.18 -3.88 -0.71
N PRO A 98 19.11 -3.48 -1.59
CA PRO A 98 20.00 -2.32 -1.57
C PRO A 98 19.32 -1.14 -2.33
N GLY A 99 18.22 -0.57 -1.82
CA GLY A 99 17.65 0.59 -2.48
C GLY A 99 16.27 1.03 -2.00
N THR A 100 16.05 2.34 -2.04
CA THR A 100 14.76 3.03 -1.82
C THR A 100 13.70 2.69 -2.85
N ASP A 101 14.09 2.05 -3.95
CA ASP A 101 13.30 2.05 -5.17
C ASP A 101 12.34 0.87 -5.28
N ASN A 102 12.45 -0.18 -4.46
CA ASN A 102 11.66 -1.40 -4.62
C ASN A 102 10.14 -1.18 -4.44
N SER A 103 9.71 -0.22 -3.61
CA SER A 103 8.28 0.05 -3.41
C SER A 103 7.69 0.96 -4.49
N ASP A 104 8.48 1.91 -5.01
CA ASP A 104 8.03 2.90 -5.98
C ASP A 104 8.19 2.43 -7.43
N GLN A 105 9.18 1.59 -7.72
CA GLN A 105 9.40 0.97 -9.04
C GLN A 105 8.17 0.19 -9.52
N ALA A 106 7.45 -0.48 -8.62
CA ALA A 106 6.27 -1.24 -8.99
C ALA A 106 5.14 -0.36 -9.56
N ARG A 107 5.10 0.90 -9.14
CA ARG A 107 4.11 1.90 -9.56
C ARG A 107 4.58 2.77 -10.72
N ASP A 108 5.85 2.68 -11.12
CA ASP A 108 6.38 3.46 -12.23
C ASP A 108 5.89 2.91 -13.57
N LEU A 109 5.06 3.69 -14.27
CA LEU A 109 4.51 3.35 -15.57
C LEU A 109 5.53 3.48 -16.72
N ARG A 110 6.71 4.09 -16.46
CA ARG A 110 7.79 4.24 -17.45
C ARG A 110 8.61 2.96 -17.60
N LEU A 111 8.66 2.13 -16.56
CA LEU A 111 9.34 0.84 -16.57
C LEU A 111 8.50 -0.23 -17.27
N LYS A 112 9.17 -1.22 -17.88
CA LYS A 112 8.50 -2.36 -18.50
C LYS A 112 7.80 -3.19 -17.41
N LEU A 113 6.63 -3.75 -17.73
CA LEU A 113 5.80 -4.49 -16.78
C LEU A 113 6.54 -5.58 -15.98
N LYS A 114 7.54 -6.24 -16.58
CA LYS A 114 8.31 -7.30 -15.93
C LYS A 114 9.21 -6.79 -14.79
N ASP A 115 9.64 -5.53 -14.88
CA ASP A 115 10.58 -4.92 -13.95
C ASP A 115 9.85 -4.16 -12.83
N ARG A 116 8.51 -4.09 -12.92
CA ARG A 116 7.61 -3.43 -11.96
C ARG A 116 7.08 -4.38 -10.88
N PHE A 117 7.53 -5.62 -10.80
CA PHE A 117 7.06 -6.51 -9.75
C PHE A 117 7.86 -6.28 -8.47
N TYR A 118 7.17 -6.19 -7.33
CA TYR A 118 7.79 -6.17 -6.00
C TYR A 118 8.64 -7.43 -5.76
N LEU A 119 8.23 -8.54 -6.38
CA LEU A 119 8.96 -9.79 -6.39
C LEU A 119 9.79 -9.88 -7.66
N GLN A 120 11.07 -9.52 -7.56
CA GLN A 120 11.97 -9.53 -8.71
C GLN A 120 12.50 -10.95 -9.02
N PRO A 121 12.74 -11.25 -10.31
CA PRO A 121 13.41 -12.47 -10.73
C PRO A 121 14.85 -12.48 -10.24
N LEU A 122 15.23 -13.54 -9.53
CA LEU A 122 16.62 -13.77 -9.14
C LEU A 122 17.22 -14.87 -10.03
N PRO A 123 18.56 -14.87 -10.21
CA PRO A 123 19.23 -15.99 -10.85
C PRO A 123 18.96 -17.29 -10.07
N PRO A 124 18.98 -18.46 -10.73
CA PRO A 124 18.54 -19.72 -10.14
C PRO A 124 19.33 -20.11 -8.88
N THR A 125 20.59 -19.71 -8.76
CA THR A 125 21.44 -19.94 -7.58
C THR A 125 20.98 -19.13 -6.36
N GLU A 126 20.66 -17.85 -6.55
CA GLU A 126 20.14 -16.98 -5.48
C GLU A 126 18.69 -17.33 -5.13
N ALA A 127 17.89 -17.75 -6.12
CA ALA A 127 16.55 -18.27 -5.90
C ALA A 127 16.54 -19.51 -4.98
N VAL A 128 17.55 -20.39 -5.09
CA VAL A 128 17.72 -21.52 -4.14
C VAL A 128 18.01 -21.02 -2.72
N ALA A 129 18.84 -19.98 -2.56
CA ALA A 129 19.14 -19.41 -1.25
C ALA A 129 17.89 -18.80 -0.60
N ARG A 130 17.11 -18.02 -1.36
CA ARG A 130 15.86 -17.41 -0.89
C ARG A 130 14.75 -18.45 -0.64
N ALA A 131 14.68 -19.51 -1.44
CA ALA A 131 13.79 -20.64 -1.19
C ALA A 131 14.12 -21.34 0.14
N LYS A 132 15.41 -21.52 0.47
CA LYS A 132 15.85 -22.06 1.75
C LYS A 132 15.51 -21.15 2.93
N GLU A 133 15.54 -19.83 2.75
CA GLU A 133 15.10 -18.87 3.77
C GLU A 133 13.59 -18.94 3.98
N SER A 134 12.81 -18.89 2.90
CA SER A 134 11.34 -19.02 2.95
C SER A 134 10.91 -20.34 3.60
N ALA A 135 11.65 -21.42 3.33
CA ALA A 135 11.45 -22.71 3.96
C ALA A 135 11.63 -22.68 5.48
N LYS A 136 12.68 -22.04 5.98
CA LYS A 136 12.91 -21.88 7.44
C LYS A 136 11.77 -21.11 8.09
N GLU A 137 11.26 -20.08 7.43
CA GLU A 137 10.17 -19.28 7.96
C GLU A 137 8.84 -20.04 7.98
N ILE A 138 8.56 -20.86 6.98
CA ILE A 138 7.38 -21.77 6.99
C ILE A 138 7.44 -22.73 8.18
N VAL A 139 8.63 -23.24 8.54
CA VAL A 139 8.81 -24.07 9.75
C VAL A 139 8.55 -23.25 11.03
N ASN A 140 8.95 -21.97 11.06
CA ASN A 140 8.73 -21.10 12.22
C ASN A 140 7.25 -20.77 12.51
N VAL A 141 6.35 -21.00 11.54
CA VAL A 141 4.89 -20.82 11.71
C VAL A 141 4.33 -21.68 12.85
N LYS A 142 5.00 -22.76 13.26
CA LYS A 142 4.59 -23.58 14.42
C LYS A 142 4.36 -22.74 15.68
N SER A 143 5.24 -21.77 15.94
CA SER A 143 5.12 -20.88 17.09
C SER A 143 3.82 -20.04 17.08
N LEU A 144 3.30 -19.71 15.90
CA LEU A 144 2.05 -18.97 15.71
C LEU A 144 0.83 -19.90 15.82
N ILE A 145 0.96 -21.16 15.38
CA ILE A 145 -0.06 -22.20 15.54
C ILE A 145 -0.28 -22.49 17.04
N ASP A 146 0.80 -22.62 17.81
CA ASP A 146 0.74 -22.89 19.26
C ASP A 146 0.06 -21.74 20.02
N LYS A 147 0.34 -20.50 19.61
CA LYS A 147 -0.32 -19.29 20.13
C LYS A 147 -1.76 -19.10 19.61
N LYS A 148 -2.25 -19.99 18.74
CA LYS A 148 -3.56 -19.89 18.07
C LYS A 148 -3.76 -18.55 17.37
N ALA A 149 -2.68 -17.98 16.85
CA ALA A 149 -2.62 -16.67 16.22
C ALA A 149 -3.00 -16.78 14.72
N TRP A 150 -4.21 -17.28 14.43
CA TRP A 150 -4.64 -17.69 13.08
C TRP A 150 -4.43 -16.67 11.96
N PRO A 151 -4.74 -15.37 12.15
CA PRO A 151 -4.50 -14.38 11.10
C PRO A 151 -3.01 -14.24 10.76
N TYR A 152 -2.14 -14.34 11.77
CA TYR A 152 -0.69 -14.26 11.58
C TYR A 152 -0.14 -15.53 10.92
N VAL A 153 -0.66 -16.71 11.30
CA VAL A 153 -0.37 -17.98 10.61
C VAL A 153 -0.66 -17.84 9.12
N GLN A 154 -1.85 -17.38 8.75
CA GLN A 154 -2.22 -17.23 7.34
C GLN A 154 -1.39 -16.19 6.61
N ASN A 155 -1.19 -15.02 7.21
CA ASN A 155 -0.48 -13.93 6.54
C ASN A 155 0.99 -14.28 6.32
N ASP A 156 1.67 -14.84 7.32
CA ASP A 156 3.07 -15.24 7.19
C ASP A 156 3.20 -16.42 6.20
N LEU A 157 2.39 -17.47 6.36
CA LEU A 157 2.37 -18.62 5.45
C LEU A 157 2.14 -18.18 3.99
N ARG A 158 1.14 -17.33 3.71
CA ARG A 158 0.83 -16.87 2.35
C ARG A 158 1.95 -15.99 1.79
N SER A 159 2.54 -15.13 2.62
CA SER A 159 3.67 -14.30 2.21
C SER A 159 4.85 -15.19 1.81
N ARG A 160 5.29 -16.10 2.67
CA ARG A 160 6.44 -16.98 2.41
C ARG A 160 6.17 -17.98 1.28
N ALA A 161 4.97 -18.53 1.21
CA ALA A 161 4.56 -19.42 0.14
C ALA A 161 4.55 -18.74 -1.24
N ALA A 162 4.23 -17.44 -1.32
CA ALA A 162 4.28 -16.69 -2.57
C ALA A 162 5.73 -16.54 -3.10
N TYR A 163 6.68 -16.19 -2.23
CA TYR A 163 8.12 -16.17 -2.55
C TYR A 163 8.59 -17.55 -3.02
N LEU A 164 8.31 -18.59 -2.23
CA LEU A 164 8.71 -19.97 -2.52
C LEU A 164 8.13 -20.48 -3.84
N ARG A 165 6.88 -20.12 -4.19
CA ARG A 165 6.26 -20.51 -5.47
C ARG A 165 6.98 -19.90 -6.65
N TYR A 166 7.34 -18.63 -6.54
CA TYR A 166 8.04 -17.91 -7.60
C TYR A 166 9.46 -18.45 -7.80
N ASP A 167 10.18 -18.70 -6.71
CA ASP A 167 11.54 -19.24 -6.75
C ASP A 167 11.58 -20.67 -7.28
N LEU A 168 10.70 -21.55 -6.79
CA LEU A 168 10.62 -22.92 -7.30
C LEU A 168 10.30 -22.95 -8.80
N ASN A 169 9.40 -22.11 -9.31
CA ASN A 169 9.14 -22.05 -10.76
C ASN A 169 10.37 -21.61 -11.57
N THR A 170 11.15 -20.67 -11.03
CA THR A 170 12.41 -20.22 -11.64
C THR A 170 13.43 -21.34 -11.68
N ILE A 171 13.61 -22.06 -10.56
CA ILE A 171 14.53 -23.19 -10.45
C ILE A 171 14.10 -24.35 -11.37
N ILE A 172 12.82 -24.74 -11.34
CA ILE A 172 12.24 -25.77 -12.20
C ILE A 172 12.46 -25.45 -13.69
N SER A 173 12.43 -24.17 -14.05
CA SER A 173 12.64 -23.74 -15.43
C SER A 173 14.10 -23.85 -15.87
N ALA A 174 15.06 -23.77 -14.94
CA ALA A 174 16.49 -23.90 -15.21
C ALA A 174 17.01 -25.36 -15.20
N LYS A 175 16.22 -26.32 -14.69
CA LYS A 175 16.60 -27.75 -14.59
C LYS A 175 16.36 -28.54 -15.88
N SER A 176 17.00 -29.71 -15.97
CA SER A 176 16.87 -30.67 -17.08
C SER A 176 15.44 -31.25 -17.19
N LYS A 177 15.04 -31.77 -18.36
CA LYS A 177 13.65 -32.21 -18.64
C LYS A 177 13.15 -33.30 -17.68
N ASP A 178 14.02 -34.20 -17.25
CA ASP A 178 13.67 -35.33 -16.38
C ASP A 178 13.54 -34.91 -14.92
N GLU A 179 14.46 -34.09 -14.42
CA GLU A 179 14.37 -33.48 -13.08
C GLU A 179 13.15 -32.55 -12.98
N LYS A 180 12.82 -31.83 -14.06
CA LYS A 180 11.71 -30.89 -14.10
C LYS A 180 10.36 -31.53 -13.76
N LYS A 181 10.10 -32.76 -14.24
CA LYS A 181 8.83 -33.47 -13.96
C LYS A 181 8.72 -33.83 -12.48
N SER A 182 9.75 -34.49 -11.94
CA SER A 182 9.77 -34.90 -10.53
C SER A 182 9.69 -33.71 -9.57
N LEU A 183 10.43 -32.62 -9.84
CA LEU A 183 10.41 -31.42 -9.00
C LEU A 183 9.06 -30.70 -9.08
N LYS A 184 8.40 -30.69 -10.24
CA LYS A 184 7.06 -30.12 -10.39
C LYS A 184 5.99 -30.92 -9.62
N GLU A 185 6.07 -32.25 -9.62
CA GLU A 185 5.17 -33.10 -8.83
C GLU A 185 5.35 -32.90 -7.32
N LEU A 186 6.60 -32.87 -6.84
CA LEU A 186 6.91 -32.59 -5.43
C LEU A 186 6.44 -31.19 -5.02
N THR A 187 6.67 -30.20 -5.87
CA THR A 187 6.21 -28.83 -5.66
C THR A 187 4.68 -28.74 -5.62
N GLY A 188 3.98 -29.49 -6.49
CA GLY A 188 2.52 -29.59 -6.46
C GLY A 188 2.01 -30.09 -5.11
N LYS A 189 2.54 -31.23 -4.64
CA LYS A 189 2.20 -31.82 -3.35
C LYS A 189 2.48 -30.87 -2.18
N LEU A 190 3.63 -30.18 -2.20
CA LEU A 190 3.97 -29.18 -1.19
C LEU A 190 2.90 -28.09 -1.11
N PHE A 191 2.51 -27.49 -2.25
CA PHE A 191 1.49 -26.45 -2.24
C PHE A 191 0.10 -26.95 -1.86
N ASP A 192 -0.24 -28.19 -2.19
CA ASP A 192 -1.49 -28.80 -1.74
C ASP A 192 -1.52 -28.92 -0.20
N THR A 193 -0.42 -29.36 0.42
CA THR A 193 -0.32 -29.41 1.90
C THR A 193 -0.36 -28.02 2.55
N ILE A 194 0.34 -27.03 1.97
CA ILE A 194 0.30 -25.63 2.43
C ILE A 194 -1.11 -25.05 2.34
N ASN A 195 -1.83 -25.33 1.25
CA ASN A 195 -3.22 -24.87 1.08
C ASN A 195 -4.16 -25.51 2.12
N ASN A 196 -3.95 -26.79 2.44
CA ASN A 196 -4.70 -27.47 3.49
C ASN A 196 -4.39 -26.90 4.88
N LEU A 197 -3.12 -26.54 5.16
CA LEU A 197 -2.72 -25.83 6.38
C LEU A 197 -3.39 -24.45 6.47
N ASP A 198 -3.37 -23.66 5.40
CA ASP A 198 -4.06 -22.35 5.34
C ASP A 198 -5.57 -22.48 5.61
N TYR A 199 -6.18 -23.53 5.05
CA TYR A 199 -7.59 -23.85 5.26
C TYR A 199 -7.88 -24.29 6.70
N ALA A 200 -7.02 -25.11 7.31
CA ALA A 200 -7.11 -25.47 8.73
C ALA A 200 -6.98 -24.23 9.63
N ALA A 201 -6.06 -23.32 9.30
CA ALA A 201 -5.93 -22.04 9.99
C ALA A 201 -7.18 -21.16 9.81
N LYS A 202 -7.83 -21.21 8.64
CA LYS A 202 -9.10 -20.51 8.38
C LYS A 202 -10.23 -21.04 9.26
N LYS A 203 -10.30 -22.37 9.41
CA LYS A 203 -11.25 -23.07 10.29
C LYS A 203 -10.90 -22.94 11.77
N LYS A 204 -9.70 -22.47 12.10
CA LYS A 204 -9.18 -22.39 13.47
C LYS A 204 -9.07 -23.77 14.13
N SER A 205 -8.84 -24.82 13.34
CA SER A 205 -8.73 -26.20 13.81
C SER A 205 -7.27 -26.50 14.16
N THR A 206 -6.98 -26.68 15.45
CA THR A 206 -5.62 -26.97 15.92
C THR A 206 -5.15 -28.36 15.51
N ALA A 207 -6.00 -29.38 15.65
CA ALA A 207 -5.65 -30.75 15.29
C ALA A 207 -5.32 -30.89 13.80
N ASP A 208 -6.14 -30.27 12.93
CA ASP A 208 -5.89 -30.28 11.49
C ASP A 208 -4.63 -29.46 11.14
N ALA A 209 -4.44 -28.30 11.78
CA ALA A 209 -3.28 -27.44 11.51
C ALA A 209 -1.96 -28.14 11.89
N GLU A 210 -1.91 -28.88 13.00
CA GLU A 210 -0.72 -29.63 13.40
C GLU A 210 -0.44 -30.82 12.47
N LYS A 211 -1.47 -31.53 12.04
CA LYS A 211 -1.36 -32.58 11.05
C LYS A 211 -0.78 -32.04 9.74
N TYR A 212 -1.41 -31.02 9.15
CA TYR A 212 -0.94 -30.45 7.88
C TYR A 212 0.40 -29.74 8.01
N TYR A 213 0.73 -29.21 9.19
CA TYR A 213 2.08 -28.70 9.48
C TYR A 213 3.14 -29.80 9.37
N SER A 214 2.91 -30.96 9.98
CA SER A 214 3.86 -32.08 9.88
C SER A 214 4.04 -32.59 8.44
N GLU A 215 2.94 -32.68 7.68
CA GLU A 215 2.96 -33.03 6.25
C GLU A 215 3.70 -31.97 5.41
N THR A 216 3.50 -30.68 5.73
CA THR A 216 4.20 -29.58 5.07
C THR A 216 5.69 -29.65 5.32
N VAL A 217 6.13 -29.89 6.55
CA VAL A 217 7.57 -30.02 6.88
C VAL A 217 8.20 -31.20 6.15
N ALA A 218 7.52 -32.35 6.08
CA ALA A 218 8.01 -33.53 5.37
C ALA A 218 8.18 -33.25 3.85
N THR A 219 7.12 -32.76 3.19
CA THR A 219 7.16 -32.44 1.76
C THR A 219 8.14 -31.32 1.43
N LEU A 220 8.34 -30.37 2.34
CA LEU A 220 9.29 -29.29 2.19
C LEU A 220 10.73 -29.83 2.22
N ASN A 221 11.03 -30.76 3.14
CA ASN A 221 12.34 -31.42 3.19
C ASN A 221 12.61 -32.23 1.91
N ASP A 222 11.61 -32.92 1.35
CA ASP A 222 11.73 -33.63 0.08
C ASP A 222 12.09 -32.69 -1.08
N VAL A 223 11.49 -31.49 -1.12
CA VAL A 223 11.82 -30.47 -2.12
C VAL A 223 13.23 -29.93 -1.90
N LEU A 224 13.59 -29.59 -0.66
CA LEU A 224 14.92 -29.07 -0.34
C LEU A 224 16.03 -30.08 -0.68
N ALA A 225 15.78 -31.38 -0.52
CA ALA A 225 16.71 -32.45 -0.89
C ALA A 225 16.97 -32.54 -2.41
N LYS A 226 16.09 -31.96 -3.25
CA LYS A 226 16.31 -31.85 -4.71
C LYS A 226 16.97 -30.54 -5.13
N LEU A 227 17.08 -29.58 -4.20
CA LEU A 227 17.68 -28.26 -4.41
C LEU A 227 19.11 -28.15 -3.88
N GLY A 228 19.51 -29.04 -2.96
CA GLY A 228 20.90 -29.24 -2.53
C GLY A 228 21.62 -30.27 -3.38
#